data_AF-A0A852AED9-F1
#
_entry.id   AF-A0A852AED9-F1
#
_cell.length_a   1.000
_cell.length_b   1.000
_cell.length_c   1.000
_cell.angle_alpha   90.00
_cell.angle_beta   90.00
_cell.angle_gamma   90.00
#
_symmetry.space_group_name_H-M   'P 1'
#
loop_
_entity.id
_entity.type
_entity.pdbx_description
1 polymer ?
#
loop_
_entity_poly.entity_id
_entity_poly.type
_entity_poly.pdbx_seq_one_letter_code
_entity_poly.pdbx_strand_id
1 'polypeptide(L)'
;IPAPMLLPEPPPFPAWLAARLDALGLDRAVYGAYIEGLLREEESDEERLEALRAVLAACLAVSGTRGLVALSVAWADTVTPLLPDEVQAITSMMEKQARIVVKPKEVSQEEKQRKAALLAQYANVTDEEEYPFPALLGALRDITCSKPPQTTPSQLCRPAPALFRNTNVEDVLNARKLERELLRDEFQKKKEQDKLQREKDKLAKQERKEKEKKRTQKGERKR
;
A
#
# COMPACT_ATOMS: atom_id res chain seq x y z
N ILE A 1 51.16 -9.19 -16.80
CA ILE A 1 49.85 -8.83 -16.22
C ILE A 1 49.34 -10.06 -15.48
N PRO A 2 49.36 -10.13 -14.15
CA PRO A 2 48.85 -11.30 -13.44
C PRO A 2 47.31 -11.27 -13.47
N ALA A 3 46.71 -12.46 -13.54
CA ALA A 3 45.27 -12.66 -13.61
C ALA A 3 44.57 -12.11 -12.34
N PRO A 4 43.34 -11.57 -12.47
CA PRO A 4 42.59 -11.09 -11.32
C PRO A 4 42.24 -12.29 -10.42
N MET A 5 42.73 -12.25 -9.19
CA MET A 5 42.33 -13.16 -8.12
C MET A 5 40.86 -12.90 -7.80
N LEU A 6 39.97 -13.68 -8.40
CA LEU A 6 38.56 -13.73 -8.02
C LEU A 6 38.48 -14.22 -6.58
N LEU A 7 38.17 -13.31 -5.65
CA LEU A 7 37.77 -13.65 -4.30
C LEU A 7 36.57 -14.61 -4.37
N PRO A 8 36.53 -15.65 -3.53
CA PRO A 8 35.40 -16.58 -3.53
C PRO A 8 34.13 -15.81 -3.13
N GLU A 9 33.11 -15.92 -3.98
CA GLU A 9 31.75 -15.43 -3.69
C GLU A 9 31.32 -15.93 -2.30
N PRO A 10 30.70 -15.07 -1.47
CA PRO A 10 30.27 -15.48 -0.14
C PRO A 10 29.29 -16.65 -0.27
N PRO A 11 29.46 -17.70 0.55
CA PRO A 11 28.59 -18.87 0.47
C PRO A 11 27.14 -18.44 0.69
N PRO A 12 26.18 -19.06 -0.03
CA PRO A 12 24.77 -18.74 0.15
C PRO A 12 24.40 -18.90 1.62
N PHE A 13 23.55 -18.00 2.12
CA PHE A 13 23.13 -17.94 3.52
C PHE A 13 22.87 -19.30 4.20
N PRO A 14 22.12 -20.25 3.61
CA PRO A 14 21.90 -21.57 4.22
C PRO A 14 23.17 -22.43 4.34
N ALA A 15 24.15 -22.28 3.44
CA ALA A 15 25.44 -22.96 3.53
C ALA A 15 26.33 -22.32 4.61
N TRP A 16 26.29 -20.98 4.74
CA TRP A 16 26.96 -20.27 5.83
C TRP A 16 26.37 -20.64 7.20
N LEU A 17 25.04 -20.66 7.31
CA LEU A 17 24.34 -21.02 8.54
C LEU A 17 24.65 -22.47 8.93
N ALA A 18 24.65 -23.40 7.97
CA ALA A 18 25.04 -24.78 8.19
C ALA A 18 26.46 -24.91 8.75
N ALA A 19 27.46 -24.32 8.08
CA ALA A 19 28.84 -24.35 8.55
C ALA A 19 29.00 -23.71 9.94
N ARG A 20 28.19 -22.70 10.25
CA ARG A 20 28.20 -22.04 11.55
C ARG A 20 27.54 -22.87 12.65
N LEU A 21 26.43 -23.55 12.36
CA LEU A 21 25.79 -24.48 13.28
C LEU A 21 26.71 -25.69 13.56
N ASP A 22 27.39 -26.21 12.54
CA ASP A 22 28.38 -27.29 12.66
C ASP A 22 29.55 -26.86 13.56
N ALA A 23 30.06 -25.62 13.39
CA ALA A 23 31.11 -25.07 14.24
C ALA A 23 30.68 -24.87 15.71
N LEU A 24 29.37 -24.73 15.96
CA LEU A 24 28.77 -24.63 17.29
C LEU A 24 28.33 -25.99 17.85
N GLY A 25 28.46 -27.07 17.09
CA GLY A 25 28.01 -28.42 17.47
C GLY A 25 26.49 -28.57 17.55
N LEU A 26 25.74 -27.70 16.85
CA LEU A 26 24.28 -27.72 16.80
C LEU A 26 23.78 -28.49 15.58
N ASP A 27 22.69 -29.24 15.73
CA ASP A 27 22.12 -30.04 14.64
C ASP A 27 21.57 -29.14 13.51
N ARG A 28 22.19 -29.23 12.33
CA ARG A 28 21.78 -28.51 11.13
C ARG A 28 20.32 -28.76 10.74
N ALA A 29 19.83 -30.00 10.87
CA ALA A 29 18.49 -30.34 10.40
C ALA A 29 17.39 -29.72 11.27
N VAL A 30 17.65 -29.63 12.59
CA VAL A 30 16.70 -29.06 13.55
C VAL A 30 16.80 -27.54 13.58
N TYR A 31 18.01 -27.00 13.77
CA TYR A 31 18.20 -25.56 13.94
C TYR A 31 18.18 -24.80 12.61
N GLY A 32 18.61 -25.42 11.51
CA GLY A 32 18.57 -24.78 10.19
C GLY A 32 17.15 -24.45 9.75
N ALA A 33 16.25 -25.44 9.81
CA ALA A 33 14.84 -25.25 9.43
C ALA A 33 14.09 -24.31 10.41
N TYR A 34 14.41 -24.38 11.71
CA TYR A 34 13.81 -23.51 12.72
C TYR A 34 14.22 -22.03 12.54
N ILE A 35 15.52 -21.78 12.35
CA ILE A 35 16.05 -20.42 12.14
C ILE A 35 15.57 -19.85 10.81
N GLU A 36 15.53 -20.65 9.75
CA GLU A 36 15.02 -20.21 8.44
C GLU A 36 13.52 -19.88 8.48
N GLY A 37 12.72 -20.67 9.22
CA GLY A 37 11.31 -20.36 9.47
C GLY A 37 11.12 -19.07 10.26
N LEU A 38 11.88 -18.91 11.35
CA LEU A 38 11.82 -17.72 12.21
C LEU A 38 12.20 -16.44 11.45
N LEU A 39 13.26 -16.50 10.64
CA LEU A 39 13.73 -15.37 9.84
C LEU A 39 12.76 -14.97 8.72
N ARG A 40 11.92 -15.90 8.25
CA ARG A 40 10.92 -15.65 7.22
C ARG A 40 9.71 -14.88 7.77
N GLU A 41 9.43 -14.99 9.05
CA GLU A 41 8.28 -14.37 9.71
C GLU A 41 8.53 -12.89 10.06
N GLU A 42 9.79 -12.46 10.13
CA GLU A 42 10.14 -11.09 10.55
C GLU A 42 10.30 -10.14 9.36
N GLU A 43 9.74 -8.93 9.51
CA GLU A 43 9.60 -7.94 8.43
C GLU A 43 10.82 -7.01 8.33
N SER A 44 11.58 -6.79 9.43
CA SER A 44 12.81 -5.98 9.42
C SER A 44 14.09 -6.80 9.64
N ASP A 45 15.21 -6.32 9.07
CA ASP A 45 16.52 -6.94 9.27
C ASP A 45 17.01 -6.82 10.73
N GLU A 46 16.66 -5.74 11.44
CA GLU A 46 16.92 -5.61 12.87
C GLU A 46 16.20 -6.66 13.72
N GLU A 47 14.94 -6.97 13.37
CA GLU A 47 14.15 -8.01 14.05
C GLU A 47 14.80 -9.38 13.81
N ARG A 48 15.11 -9.68 12.54
CA ARG A 48 15.80 -10.91 12.11
C ARG A 48 17.09 -11.15 12.89
N LEU A 49 17.87 -10.10 13.09
CA LEU A 49 19.10 -10.16 13.87
C LEU A 49 18.84 -10.38 15.36
N GLU A 50 17.79 -9.77 15.92
CA GLU A 50 17.43 -9.96 17.33
C GLU A 50 16.88 -11.36 17.59
N ALA A 51 16.06 -11.91 16.70
CA ALA A 51 15.57 -13.27 16.77
C ALA A 51 16.69 -14.31 16.65
N LEU A 52 17.63 -14.12 15.70
CA LEU A 52 18.83 -14.93 15.60
C LEU A 52 19.67 -14.87 16.87
N ARG A 53 19.87 -13.68 17.44
CA ARG A 53 20.60 -13.49 18.70
C ARG A 53 19.88 -14.17 19.85
N ALA A 54 18.56 -14.06 19.97
CA ALA A 54 17.78 -14.68 21.02
C ALA A 54 17.85 -16.22 20.97
N VAL A 55 17.66 -16.82 19.79
CA VAL A 55 17.74 -18.27 19.59
C VAL A 55 19.16 -18.78 19.86
N LEU A 56 20.17 -18.13 19.29
CA LEU A 56 21.55 -18.56 19.50
C LEU A 56 22.03 -18.29 20.93
N ALA A 57 21.56 -17.24 21.60
CA ALA A 57 21.84 -17.02 23.02
C ALA A 57 21.20 -18.09 23.90
N ALA A 58 19.97 -18.51 23.59
CA ALA A 58 19.30 -19.62 24.27
C ALA A 58 20.03 -20.96 24.04
N CYS A 59 20.58 -21.19 22.85
CA CYS A 59 21.32 -22.42 22.52
C CYS A 59 22.76 -22.43 23.07
N LEU A 60 23.41 -21.26 23.12
CA LEU A 60 24.81 -21.09 23.52
C LEU A 60 24.98 -20.62 24.97
N ALA A 61 23.91 -20.64 25.77
CA ALA A 61 23.96 -20.38 27.21
C ALA A 61 24.98 -21.29 27.95
N VAL A 62 25.42 -22.39 27.31
CA VAL A 62 26.46 -23.31 27.80
C VAL A 62 27.85 -23.06 27.18
N SER A 63 27.96 -22.38 26.04
CA SER A 63 29.21 -22.24 25.28
C SER A 63 29.45 -20.80 24.80
N GLY A 64 29.78 -19.93 25.76
CA GLY A 64 30.62 -18.73 25.58
C GLY A 64 30.18 -17.68 24.55
N THR A 65 29.86 -16.49 25.05
CA THR A 65 29.55 -15.22 24.34
C THR A 65 30.47 -14.84 23.16
N ARG A 66 31.63 -15.48 23.03
CA ARG A 66 32.60 -15.30 21.94
C ARG A 66 32.05 -15.74 20.57
N GLY A 67 31.14 -16.72 20.52
CA GLY A 67 30.51 -17.17 19.29
C GLY A 67 29.51 -16.17 18.69
N LEU A 68 28.84 -15.37 19.54
CA LEU A 68 27.84 -14.39 19.12
C LEU A 68 28.50 -13.13 18.52
N VAL A 69 29.62 -12.67 19.08
CA VAL A 69 30.37 -11.51 18.55
C VAL A 69 30.90 -11.79 17.14
N ALA A 70 31.48 -12.97 16.92
CA ALA A 70 31.98 -13.36 15.59
C ALA A 70 30.84 -13.59 14.57
N LEU A 71 29.61 -13.79 15.02
CA LEU A 71 28.43 -13.94 14.15
C LEU A 71 27.94 -12.57 13.68
N SER A 72 27.86 -11.62 14.62
CA SER A 72 27.45 -10.25 14.35
C SER A 72 28.42 -9.51 13.42
N VAL A 73 29.72 -9.75 13.56
CA VAL A 73 30.74 -9.16 12.66
C VAL A 73 30.63 -9.75 11.25
N ALA A 74 30.48 -11.08 11.14
CA ALA A 74 30.35 -11.73 9.83
C ALA A 74 29.08 -11.29 9.06
N TRP A 75 27.98 -11.04 9.77
CA TRP A 75 26.75 -10.52 9.16
C TRP A 75 26.87 -9.05 8.72
N ALA A 76 27.50 -8.21 9.54
CA ALA A 76 27.77 -6.82 9.19
C ALA A 76 28.68 -6.69 7.96
N ASP A 77 29.58 -7.65 7.74
CA ASP A 77 30.43 -7.69 6.54
C ASP A 77 29.67 -8.23 5.30
N THR A 78 28.66 -9.09 5.47
CA THR A 78 27.81 -9.55 4.35
C THR A 78 26.75 -8.53 3.92
N VAL A 79 26.32 -7.67 4.85
CA VAL A 79 25.55 -6.48 4.54
C VAL A 79 26.56 -5.39 4.18
N THR A 80 27.10 -5.43 2.96
CA THR A 80 27.89 -4.31 2.46
C THR A 80 27.06 -3.04 2.64
N PRO A 81 27.52 -2.04 3.41
CA PRO A 81 26.91 -0.73 3.30
C PRO A 81 27.12 -0.33 1.85
N LEU A 82 26.02 -0.27 1.10
CA LEU A 82 25.99 0.29 -0.24
C LEU A 82 26.87 1.55 -0.20
N LEU A 83 27.91 1.61 -1.04
CA LEU A 83 28.94 2.64 -0.90
C LEU A 83 28.26 4.00 -0.73
N PRO A 84 28.76 4.88 0.15
CA PRO A 84 28.10 6.15 0.47
C PRO A 84 27.76 6.96 -0.79
N ASP A 85 28.54 6.78 -1.85
CA ASP A 85 28.34 7.38 -3.17
C ASP A 85 27.07 6.89 -3.90
N GLU A 86 26.71 5.60 -3.77
CA GLU A 86 25.49 5.04 -4.37
C GLU A 86 24.23 5.47 -3.61
N VAL A 87 24.28 5.49 -2.27
CA VAL A 87 23.19 6.04 -1.44
C VAL A 87 23.01 7.53 -1.72
N GLN A 88 24.11 8.27 -1.88
CA GLN A 88 24.08 9.69 -2.24
C GLN A 88 23.54 9.92 -3.66
N ALA A 89 23.84 9.03 -4.61
CA ALA A 89 23.29 9.05 -5.97
C ALA A 89 21.78 8.76 -5.99
N ILE A 90 21.30 7.79 -5.20
CA ILE A 90 19.86 7.48 -5.04
C ILE A 90 19.15 8.67 -4.38
N THR A 91 19.74 9.25 -3.34
CA THR A 91 19.22 10.45 -2.67
C THR A 91 19.11 11.62 -3.65
N SER A 92 20.16 11.85 -4.45
CA SER A 92 20.17 12.90 -5.49
C SER A 92 19.16 12.62 -6.62
N MET A 93 18.96 11.36 -7.00
CA MET A 93 17.97 10.97 -8.01
C MET A 93 16.54 11.16 -7.50
N MET A 94 16.24 10.73 -6.27
CA MET A 94 14.95 10.96 -5.61
C MET A 94 14.65 12.44 -5.47
N GLU A 95 15.63 13.26 -5.09
CA GLU A 95 15.50 14.72 -5.01
C GLU A 95 15.17 15.33 -6.38
N LYS A 96 15.83 14.88 -7.45
CA LYS A 96 15.54 15.33 -8.82
C LYS A 96 14.16 14.91 -9.30
N GLN A 97 13.70 13.71 -8.93
CA GLN A 97 12.36 13.23 -9.27
C GLN A 97 11.27 13.96 -8.45
N ALA A 98 11.52 14.26 -7.17
CA ALA A 98 10.63 15.04 -6.31
C ALA A 98 10.53 16.52 -6.72
N ARG A 99 11.59 17.08 -7.31
CA ARG A 99 11.62 18.48 -7.80
C ARG A 99 10.83 18.69 -9.10
N ILE A 100 10.51 17.62 -9.83
CA ILE A 100 9.85 17.68 -11.16
C ILE A 100 8.35 17.33 -11.11
N VAL A 101 7.80 16.92 -9.96
CA VAL A 101 6.38 16.58 -9.82
C VAL A 101 5.94 17.17 -8.48
N VAL A 102 5.40 18.38 -8.38
CA VAL A 102 3.99 18.71 -8.60
C VAL A 102 3.93 20.25 -8.55
N LYS A 103 3.41 20.91 -9.59
CA LYS A 103 2.87 22.27 -9.37
C LYS A 103 1.80 22.13 -8.30
N PRO A 104 1.88 22.78 -7.12
CA PRO A 104 0.84 22.68 -6.12
C PRO A 104 -0.48 23.05 -6.80
N LYS A 105 -1.34 22.05 -7.00
CA LYS A 105 -2.67 22.27 -7.56
C LYS A 105 -3.37 23.17 -6.57
N GLU A 106 -3.73 24.38 -6.99
CA GLU A 106 -4.48 25.32 -6.17
C GLU A 106 -5.81 24.65 -5.80
N VAL A 107 -5.87 24.09 -4.59
CA VAL A 107 -7.04 23.41 -4.07
C VAL A 107 -8.15 24.45 -3.98
N SER A 108 -9.20 24.25 -4.78
CA SER A 108 -10.37 25.14 -4.80
C SER A 108 -10.96 25.25 -3.39
N GLN A 109 -11.57 26.40 -3.07
CA GLN A 109 -12.25 26.63 -1.80
C GLN A 109 -13.26 25.51 -1.47
N GLU A 110 -13.90 24.95 -2.49
CA GLU A 110 -14.85 23.84 -2.35
C GLU A 110 -14.18 22.52 -1.90
N GLU A 111 -12.99 22.21 -2.42
CA GLU A 111 -12.24 21.02 -2.00
C GLU A 111 -11.74 21.15 -0.55
N LYS A 112 -11.38 22.37 -0.12
CA LYS A 112 -11.03 22.66 1.28
C LYS A 112 -12.23 22.48 2.21
N GLN A 113 -13.41 22.96 1.79
CA GLN A 113 -14.65 22.78 2.55
C GLN A 113 -15.05 21.30 2.67
N ARG A 114 -14.92 20.51 1.59
CA ARG A 114 -15.17 19.06 1.63
C ARG A 114 -14.21 18.33 2.57
N LYS A 115 -12.91 18.66 2.53
CA LYS A 115 -11.92 18.08 3.45
C LYS A 115 -12.18 18.47 4.91
N ALA A 116 -12.56 19.73 5.16
CA ALA A 116 -12.89 20.19 6.50
C ALA A 116 -14.17 19.52 7.04
N ALA A 117 -15.20 19.36 6.21
CA ALA A 117 -16.42 18.65 6.58
C ALA A 117 -16.14 17.18 6.92
N LEU A 118 -15.27 16.51 6.16
CA LEU A 118 -14.83 15.16 6.47
C LEU A 118 -14.08 15.11 7.80
N LEU A 119 -13.11 16.00 8.03
CA LEU A 119 -12.36 16.06 9.30
C LEU A 119 -13.27 16.33 10.50
N ALA A 120 -14.29 17.18 10.35
CA ALA A 120 -15.27 17.45 11.40
C ALA A 120 -16.10 16.20 11.75
N GLN A 121 -16.37 15.31 10.79
CA GLN A 121 -17.03 14.02 11.09
C GLN A 121 -16.17 13.12 11.98
N TYR A 122 -14.85 13.24 11.91
CA TYR A 122 -13.91 12.47 12.75
C TYR A 122 -13.52 13.20 14.04
N ALA A 123 -13.76 14.51 14.14
CA ALA A 123 -13.45 15.30 15.33
C ALA A 123 -14.35 14.98 16.54
N ASN A 124 -15.48 14.30 16.32
CA ASN A 124 -16.42 13.90 17.37
C ASN A 124 -16.12 12.52 17.99
N VAL A 125 -14.96 11.92 17.68
CA VAL A 125 -14.46 10.77 18.46
C VAL A 125 -13.78 11.34 19.71
N THR A 126 -14.58 11.70 20.70
CA THR A 126 -14.12 12.10 22.02
C THR A 126 -13.35 10.95 22.67
N ASP A 127 -12.14 11.28 23.12
CA ASP A 127 -11.28 10.51 24.01
C ASP A 127 -11.88 10.47 25.43
N GLU A 128 -13.06 9.85 25.58
CA GLU A 128 -13.58 9.46 26.90
C GLU A 128 -13.25 7.98 27.12
N GLU A 129 -12.07 7.74 27.68
CA GLU A 129 -11.72 6.46 28.30
C GLU A 129 -12.61 6.21 29.53
N GLU A 130 -13.78 5.59 29.32
CA GLU A 130 -14.48 4.84 30.37
C GLU A 130 -14.32 3.35 30.09
N TYR A 131 -13.31 2.72 30.71
CA TYR A 131 -13.08 1.27 30.67
C TYR A 131 -14.19 0.51 31.42
N PRO A 132 -15.05 -0.28 30.75
CA PRO A 132 -16.00 -1.16 31.41
C PRO A 132 -15.44 -2.60 31.34
N PHE A 133 -14.38 -2.86 32.10
CA PHE A 133 -13.87 -4.22 32.31
C PHE A 133 -13.90 -4.53 33.80
N PRO A 134 -15.03 -5.04 34.32
CA PRO A 134 -15.08 -6.46 34.67
C PRO A 134 -16.49 -7.10 34.56
N ALA A 135 -17.32 -6.78 33.55
CA ALA A 135 -18.63 -7.41 33.39
C ALA A 135 -18.65 -8.65 32.47
N LEU A 136 -17.65 -8.83 31.59
CA LEU A 136 -17.64 -9.91 30.60
C LEU A 136 -17.20 -11.27 31.18
N LEU A 137 -16.44 -11.30 32.29
CA LEU A 137 -15.97 -12.55 32.88
C LEU A 137 -17.05 -13.32 33.65
N GLY A 138 -18.16 -12.68 34.02
CA GLY A 138 -19.27 -13.33 34.71
C GLY A 138 -20.20 -14.12 33.78
N ALA A 139 -20.26 -13.76 32.49
CA ALA A 139 -21.23 -14.31 31.54
C ALA A 139 -20.79 -15.60 30.84
N LEU A 140 -19.54 -16.05 31.01
CA LEU A 140 -18.99 -17.23 30.33
C LEU A 140 -19.17 -18.54 31.11
N ARG A 141 -19.71 -18.49 32.33
CA ARG A 141 -19.79 -19.66 33.23
C ARG A 141 -21.08 -20.49 33.10
N ASP A 142 -22.08 -20.00 32.37
CA ASP A 142 -23.41 -20.61 32.30
C ASP A 142 -23.77 -21.22 30.92
N ILE A 143 -22.77 -21.56 30.09
CA ILE A 143 -22.98 -22.35 28.86
C ILE A 143 -22.74 -23.83 29.16
N THR A 144 -23.48 -24.40 30.11
CA THR A 144 -23.75 -25.84 30.12
C THR A 144 -25.25 -26.08 30.27
N CYS A 145 -25.82 -26.57 29.17
CA CYS A 145 -27.12 -27.19 28.99
C CYS A 145 -27.99 -27.42 30.25
N SER A 146 -29.14 -26.76 30.33
CA SER A 146 -30.45 -27.46 30.28
C SER A 146 -31.65 -26.51 30.39
N LYS A 147 -32.68 -26.83 29.60
CA LYS A 147 -34.10 -26.37 29.60
C LYS A 147 -34.50 -25.07 28.86
N PRO A 148 -35.50 -25.15 27.94
CA PRO A 148 -36.14 -23.99 27.30
C PRO A 148 -37.29 -23.46 28.17
N PRO A 149 -37.68 -22.16 28.12
CA PRO A 149 -38.76 -21.78 27.20
C PRO A 149 -38.76 -20.31 26.67
N GLN A 150 -39.30 -20.18 25.45
CA GLN A 150 -40.26 -19.14 25.00
C GLN A 150 -39.83 -17.67 24.77
N THR A 151 -39.85 -17.31 23.49
CA THR A 151 -40.39 -16.08 22.86
C THR A 151 -39.93 -14.69 23.33
N THR A 152 -39.10 -14.04 22.50
CA THR A 152 -39.37 -12.75 21.81
C THR A 152 -38.16 -12.39 20.92
N PRO A 153 -38.35 -12.05 19.62
CA PRO A 153 -37.24 -11.74 18.73
C PRO A 153 -37.14 -10.23 18.52
N SER A 154 -36.46 -9.51 19.41
CA SER A 154 -36.06 -8.14 19.09
C SER A 154 -35.08 -7.59 20.11
N GLN A 155 -34.05 -6.90 19.62
CA GLN A 155 -33.19 -5.94 20.33
C GLN A 155 -31.83 -6.37 20.91
N LEU A 156 -31.26 -7.53 20.58
CA LEU A 156 -29.86 -7.82 20.95
C LEU A 156 -29.00 -8.25 19.76
N CYS A 157 -28.88 -7.36 18.79
CA CYS A 157 -27.81 -7.39 17.79
C CYS A 157 -27.37 -5.95 17.50
N ARG A 158 -26.74 -5.30 18.49
CA ARG A 158 -25.89 -4.14 18.21
C ARG A 158 -24.71 -4.68 17.38
N PRO A 159 -24.54 -4.30 16.11
CA PRO A 159 -23.41 -4.80 15.34
C PRO A 159 -22.15 -4.24 16.02
N ALA A 160 -21.25 -5.13 16.43
CA ALA A 160 -19.87 -4.76 16.74
C ALA A 160 -19.34 -3.90 15.57
N PRO A 161 -18.49 -2.88 15.80
CA PRO A 161 -17.86 -2.13 14.71
C PRO A 161 -17.19 -3.16 13.80
N ALA A 162 -17.81 -3.34 12.62
CA ALA A 162 -17.51 -4.47 11.78
C ALA A 162 -16.03 -4.34 11.38
N LEU A 163 -15.22 -5.29 11.87
CA LEU A 163 -13.91 -5.60 11.30
C LEU A 163 -14.07 -5.53 9.78
N PHE A 164 -13.31 -4.63 9.17
CA PHE A 164 -13.50 -4.11 7.81
C PHE A 164 -14.11 -5.17 6.87
N ARG A 165 -15.29 -4.86 6.33
CA ARG A 165 -15.97 -5.74 5.38
C ARG A 165 -15.07 -5.90 4.16
N ASN A 166 -14.85 -7.13 3.72
CA ASN A 166 -14.15 -7.40 2.47
C ASN A 166 -14.99 -6.82 1.30
N THR A 167 -14.53 -5.72 0.72
CA THR A 167 -15.21 -5.04 -0.40
C THR A 167 -14.82 -5.59 -1.76
N ASN A 168 -13.93 -6.58 -1.84
CA ASN A 168 -13.37 -7.05 -3.10
C ASN A 168 -14.46 -7.47 -4.10
N VAL A 169 -15.54 -8.10 -3.62
CA VAL A 169 -16.67 -8.49 -4.48
C VAL A 169 -17.46 -7.28 -4.98
N GLU A 170 -17.66 -6.27 -4.13
CA GLU A 170 -18.37 -5.04 -4.47
C GLU A 170 -17.53 -4.19 -5.44
N ASP A 171 -16.23 -4.11 -5.22
CA ASP A 171 -15.28 -3.38 -6.06
C ASP A 171 -15.20 -3.98 -7.47
N VAL A 172 -15.16 -5.30 -7.59
CA VAL A 172 -15.19 -5.99 -8.90
C VAL A 172 -16.50 -5.73 -9.64
N LEU A 173 -17.64 -5.78 -8.94
CA LEU A 173 -18.95 -5.51 -9.54
C LEU A 173 -19.09 -4.04 -9.96
N ASN A 174 -18.59 -3.11 -9.15
CA ASN A 174 -18.58 -1.69 -9.44
C ASN A 174 -17.66 -1.35 -10.61
N ALA A 175 -16.46 -1.93 -10.68
CA ALA A 175 -15.54 -1.76 -11.80
C ALA A 175 -16.19 -2.21 -13.13
N ARG A 176 -16.81 -3.39 -13.13
CA ARG A 176 -17.53 -3.91 -14.31
C ARG A 176 -18.78 -3.09 -14.68
N LYS A 177 -19.40 -2.43 -13.70
CA LYS A 177 -20.54 -1.52 -13.94
C LYS A 177 -20.05 -0.21 -14.56
N LEU A 178 -19.00 0.39 -14.00
CA LEU A 178 -18.38 1.61 -14.52
C LEU A 178 -17.87 1.41 -15.94
N GLU A 179 -17.23 0.29 -16.25
CA GLU A 179 -16.78 0.00 -17.61
C GLU A 179 -17.94 -0.03 -18.62
N ARG A 180 -19.08 -0.62 -18.23
CA ARG A 180 -20.29 -0.63 -19.07
C ARG A 180 -20.90 0.76 -19.24
N GLU A 181 -20.85 1.60 -18.21
CA GLU A 181 -21.35 2.98 -18.26
C GLU A 181 -20.43 3.86 -19.12
N LEU A 182 -19.11 3.73 -18.96
CA LEU A 182 -18.12 4.43 -19.79
C LEU A 182 -18.30 4.12 -21.28
N LEU A 183 -18.48 2.84 -21.66
CA LEU A 183 -18.74 2.48 -23.06
C LEU A 183 -20.03 3.09 -23.61
N ARG A 184 -21.08 3.22 -22.78
CA ARG A 184 -22.34 3.88 -23.17
C ARG A 184 -22.13 5.39 -23.35
N ASP A 185 -21.43 6.03 -22.44
CA ASP A 185 -21.15 7.46 -22.48
C ASP A 185 -20.22 7.82 -23.64
N GLU A 186 -19.20 7.00 -23.92
CA GLU A 186 -18.31 7.18 -25.08
C GLU A 186 -19.08 7.08 -26.39
N PHE A 187 -20.01 6.12 -26.51
CA PHE A 187 -20.87 6.02 -27.68
C PHE A 187 -21.77 7.25 -27.83
N GLN A 188 -22.37 7.73 -26.74
CA GLN A 188 -23.20 8.95 -26.75
C GLN A 188 -22.37 10.18 -27.10
N LYS A 189 -21.21 10.38 -26.49
CA LYS A 189 -20.28 11.47 -26.80
C LYS A 189 -19.85 11.45 -28.25
N LYS A 190 -19.53 10.27 -28.81
CA LYS A 190 -19.18 10.15 -30.24
C LYS A 190 -20.36 10.56 -31.13
N LYS A 191 -21.59 10.19 -30.77
CA LYS A 191 -22.81 10.59 -31.49
C LYS A 191 -23.05 12.10 -31.38
N GLU A 192 -22.82 12.70 -30.22
CA GLU A 192 -22.94 14.15 -30.00
C GLU A 192 -21.87 14.93 -30.74
N GLN A 193 -20.63 14.45 -30.75
CA GLN A 193 -19.54 15.05 -31.53
C GLN A 193 -19.84 15.03 -33.03
N ASP A 194 -20.34 13.92 -33.57
CA ASP A 194 -20.76 13.86 -34.97
C ASP A 194 -21.91 14.84 -35.27
N LYS A 195 -22.86 14.98 -34.34
CA LYS A 195 -23.95 15.97 -34.46
C LYS A 195 -23.43 17.41 -34.45
N LEU A 196 -22.56 17.75 -33.51
CA LEU A 196 -21.95 19.07 -33.40
C LEU A 196 -21.11 19.41 -34.63
N GLN A 197 -20.38 18.43 -35.18
CA GLN A 197 -19.59 18.64 -36.39
C GLN A 197 -20.50 18.96 -37.60
N ARG A 198 -21.62 18.24 -37.76
CA ARG A 198 -22.60 18.55 -38.81
C ARG A 198 -23.23 19.93 -38.64
N GLU A 199 -23.54 20.35 -37.42
CA GLU A 199 -24.08 21.68 -37.13
C GLU A 199 -23.05 22.77 -37.39
N LYS A 200 -21.79 22.56 -37.00
CA LYS A 200 -20.67 23.46 -37.30
C LYS A 200 -20.48 23.66 -38.80
N ASP A 201 -20.55 22.58 -39.59
CA ASP A 201 -20.44 22.67 -41.05
C ASP A 201 -21.63 23.40 -41.69
N LYS A 202 -22.85 23.24 -41.14
CA LYS A 202 -24.04 23.97 -41.58
C LYS A 202 -23.91 25.47 -41.29
N LEU A 203 -23.49 25.83 -40.08
CA LEU A 203 -23.28 27.23 -39.68
C LEU A 203 -22.18 27.88 -40.50
N ALA A 204 -21.05 27.19 -40.72
CA ALA A 204 -19.97 27.70 -41.58
C ALA A 204 -20.44 27.98 -43.02
N LYS A 205 -21.33 27.14 -43.57
CA LYS A 205 -21.93 27.38 -44.89
C LYS A 205 -22.88 28.60 -44.87
N GLN A 206 -23.68 28.77 -43.83
CA GLN A 206 -24.56 29.94 -43.68
C GLN A 206 -23.75 31.23 -43.51
N GLU A 207 -22.71 31.21 -42.67
CA GLU A 207 -21.84 32.35 -42.44
C GLU A 207 -21.11 32.79 -43.71
N ARG A 208 -20.64 31.84 -44.54
CA ARG A 208 -20.07 32.15 -45.86
C ARG A 208 -21.09 32.85 -46.77
N LYS A 209 -22.32 32.33 -46.84
CA LYS A 209 -23.42 32.94 -47.62
C LYS A 209 -23.76 34.34 -47.12
N GLU A 210 -23.80 34.56 -45.81
CA GLU A 210 -24.07 35.88 -45.23
C GLU A 210 -22.93 36.86 -45.44
N LYS A 211 -21.67 36.43 -45.28
CA LYS A 211 -20.49 37.25 -45.57
C LYS A 211 -20.47 37.70 -47.03
N GLU A 212 -20.86 36.83 -47.94
CA GLU A 212 -20.99 37.15 -49.36
C GLU A 212 -22.13 38.15 -49.63
N LYS A 213 -23.32 37.93 -49.06
CA LYS A 213 -24.45 38.90 -49.13
C LYS A 213 -24.10 40.28 -48.54
N LYS A 214 -23.36 40.32 -47.43
CA LYS A 214 -22.90 41.57 -46.81
C LYS A 214 -21.85 42.28 -47.68
N ARG A 215 -21.03 41.54 -48.43
CA ARG A 215 -20.06 42.12 -49.38
C ARG A 215 -20.76 42.75 -50.58
N THR A 216 -21.78 42.11 -51.16
CA THR A 216 -22.49 42.64 -52.32
C THR A 216 -23.39 43.83 -51.97
N GLN A 217 -24.08 43.80 -50.82
CA GLN A 217 -24.95 44.90 -50.37
C GLN A 217 -24.19 46.19 -50.00
N LYS A 218 -22.95 46.08 -49.51
CA LYS A 218 -22.09 47.25 -49.25
C LYS A 218 -21.59 47.94 -50.53
N GLY A 219 -21.57 47.24 -51.66
CA GLY A 219 -21.17 47.82 -52.95
C GLY A 219 -22.25 48.71 -53.57
N GLU A 220 -23.52 48.35 -53.35
CA GLU A 220 -24.68 49.09 -53.87
C GLU A 220 -24.97 50.36 -53.07
N ARG A 221 -24.80 50.33 -51.75
CA ARG A 221 -25.03 51.49 -50.87
C ARG A 221 -23.95 52.58 -50.96
N LYS A 222 -22.87 52.33 -51.71
CA LYS A 222 -21.72 53.22 -51.90
C LYS A 222 -21.67 53.86 -53.30
N ARG A 223 -22.61 53.50 -54.19
CA ARG A 223 -22.83 54.15 -55.49
C ARG A 223 -23.98 55.13 -55.40
#